data_AF-A0A9E3AR44-F1
#
_entry.id   AF-A0A9E3AR44-F1
#
_cell.length_a   1.000
_cell.length_b   1.000
_cell.length_c   1.000
_cell.angle_alpha   90.00
_cell.angle_beta   90.00
_cell.angle_gamma   90.00
#
_symmetry.space_group_name_H-M   'P 1'
#
loop_
_entity.id
_entity.type
_entity.pdbx_description
1 polymer ?
#
loop_
_entity_poly.entity_id
_entity_poly.type
_entity_poly.pdbx_seq_one_letter_code
_entity_poly.pdbx_strand_id
1 'polypeptide(L)'
;MALARTRRYSREINYWPGFVDALSTLLLTITFLLSIFAVAQVVLSQEVNGRDTVLTRLNRQIAELTELLSLEKTKGSKSDAEIGALRATLDQAKADQTKLQQQMDAGGGAANAAERRAGQLQSALDAQTADTSRALTQIDSLNQQIAALRRQLAAIESALQASETREQDAQSRIADLGSRLNVALAQKVQELARYRSDFFGRLRDILGNRPDIRIVGDRFVFQSEVFFDPGQADLKPEGMPELDKVATAMREIISSIPPDIPWVLRVDGHTDKRPLSGTGKFATNWDLSAARAIAVVRYLQSQGLPPEHLLAAGFGEFQPLDLGDTEEAFKRNRRIELKLTDR
;
A
#
# COMPACT_ATOMS: atom_id res chain seq x y z
N MET A 1 -57.19 -101.74 175.61
CA MET A 1 -58.55 -101.92 176.17
C MET A 1 -59.54 -101.43 175.12
N ALA A 2 -60.31 -102.34 174.52
CA ALA A 2 -61.67 -102.74 174.93
C ALA A 2 -62.68 -102.00 174.00
N LEU A 3 -63.28 -102.68 173.02
CA LEU A 3 -64.43 -103.62 173.08
C LEU A 3 -65.79 -102.92 173.03
N ALA A 4 -66.65 -103.47 172.16
CA ALA A 4 -68.09 -103.78 172.33
C ALA A 4 -68.95 -103.27 171.16
N ARG A 5 -70.12 -103.82 170.78
CA ARG A 5 -70.71 -105.17 170.77
C ARG A 5 -72.08 -105.03 170.04
N THR A 6 -72.46 -106.02 169.24
CA THR A 6 -73.85 -106.56 168.96
C THR A 6 -75.03 -105.73 168.41
N ARG A 7 -75.66 -106.27 167.32
CA ARG A 7 -76.99 -106.95 167.17
C ARG A 7 -77.93 -106.46 166.03
N ARG A 8 -78.71 -107.43 165.49
CA ARG A 8 -79.68 -107.45 164.34
C ARG A 8 -81.03 -106.74 164.60
N TYR A 9 -81.72 -106.24 163.54
CA TYR A 9 -83.01 -106.75 162.98
C TYR A 9 -83.55 -105.99 161.72
N SER A 10 -84.02 -106.76 160.72
CA SER A 10 -85.11 -106.63 159.71
C SER A 10 -85.59 -105.33 158.97
N ARG A 11 -85.71 -105.48 157.63
CA ARG A 11 -86.84 -105.18 156.68
C ARG A 11 -87.28 -103.73 156.28
N GLU A 12 -87.17 -103.48 154.96
CA GLU A 12 -87.99 -102.69 153.98
C GLU A 12 -87.99 -101.13 153.89
N ILE A 13 -88.20 -100.66 152.64
CA ILE A 13 -88.69 -99.35 152.07
C ILE A 13 -87.70 -98.19 151.74
N ASN A 14 -87.62 -97.79 150.44
CA ASN A 14 -87.97 -96.45 149.84
C ASN A 14 -87.20 -96.08 148.54
N TYR A 15 -87.94 -95.63 147.51
CA TYR A 15 -87.51 -95.38 146.12
C TYR A 15 -87.43 -93.87 145.77
N TRP A 16 -86.41 -93.13 146.23
CA TRP A 16 -86.16 -91.72 145.84
C TRP A 16 -84.77 -91.33 146.36
N PRO A 17 -83.65 -91.26 145.57
CA PRO A 17 -83.41 -90.22 144.54
C PRO A 17 -82.28 -90.55 143.49
N GLY A 18 -82.61 -90.79 142.21
CA GLY A 18 -81.60 -91.04 141.14
C GLY A 18 -81.65 -90.11 139.93
N PHE A 19 -82.56 -89.13 139.89
CA PHE A 19 -82.87 -88.35 138.66
C PHE A 19 -82.13 -87.00 138.54
N VAL A 20 -81.42 -86.56 139.59
CA VAL A 20 -80.79 -85.22 139.64
C VAL A 20 -79.40 -85.21 138.98
N ASP A 21 -78.71 -86.35 138.89
CA ASP A 21 -77.32 -86.41 138.40
C ASP A 21 -77.21 -86.39 136.86
N ALA A 22 -78.23 -86.86 136.14
CA ALA A 22 -78.24 -86.88 134.67
C ALA A 22 -78.56 -85.51 134.03
N LEU A 23 -79.20 -84.59 134.77
CA LEU A 23 -79.65 -83.30 134.22
C LEU A 23 -78.58 -82.20 134.30
N SER A 24 -77.68 -82.24 135.29
CA SER A 24 -76.60 -81.25 135.46
C SER A 24 -75.47 -81.44 134.45
N THR A 25 -75.11 -82.69 134.16
CA THR A 25 -74.05 -83.07 133.22
C THR A 25 -74.42 -82.75 131.76
N LEU A 26 -75.71 -82.82 131.40
CA LEU A 26 -76.21 -82.44 130.08
C LEU A 26 -76.16 -80.91 129.85
N LEU A 27 -76.42 -80.11 130.88
CA LEU A 27 -76.41 -78.65 130.80
C LEU A 27 -74.99 -78.08 130.65
N LEU A 28 -74.02 -78.69 131.33
CA LEU A 28 -72.61 -78.29 131.29
C LEU A 28 -71.94 -78.65 129.95
N THR A 29 -72.34 -79.75 129.32
CA THR A 29 -71.85 -80.14 127.98
C THR A 29 -72.45 -79.27 126.87
N ILE A 30 -73.74 -78.92 126.95
CA ILE A 30 -74.39 -78.03 125.96
C ILE A 30 -73.83 -76.61 126.02
N THR A 31 -73.58 -76.06 127.21
CA THR A 31 -72.98 -74.73 127.37
C THR A 31 -71.53 -74.68 126.87
N PHE A 32 -70.76 -75.75 127.11
CA PHE A 32 -69.38 -75.87 126.59
C PHE A 32 -69.34 -75.95 125.05
N LEU A 33 -70.26 -76.71 124.43
CA LEU A 33 -70.38 -76.80 122.97
C LEU A 33 -70.80 -75.48 122.33
N LEU A 34 -71.77 -74.77 122.91
CA LEU A 34 -72.20 -73.45 122.43
C LEU A 34 -71.08 -72.41 122.52
N SER A 35 -70.27 -72.44 123.58
CA SER A 35 -69.09 -71.59 123.73
C SER A 35 -68.04 -71.86 122.63
N ILE A 36 -67.71 -73.13 122.38
CA ILE A 36 -66.76 -73.50 121.32
C ILE A 36 -67.29 -73.07 119.95
N PHE A 37 -68.58 -73.26 119.68
CA PHE A 37 -69.20 -72.87 118.42
C PHE A 37 -69.22 -71.35 118.21
N ALA A 38 -69.50 -70.56 119.26
CA ALA A 38 -69.46 -69.10 119.20
C ALA A 38 -68.03 -68.58 118.94
N VAL A 39 -67.02 -69.17 119.60
CA VAL A 39 -65.61 -68.84 119.33
C VAL A 39 -65.22 -69.22 117.90
N ALA A 40 -65.66 -70.38 117.39
CA ALA A 40 -65.42 -70.78 116.01
C ALA A 40 -66.08 -69.82 115.00
N GLN A 41 -67.30 -69.35 115.26
CA GLN A 41 -67.96 -68.34 114.42
C GLN A 41 -67.23 -66.99 114.43
N VAL A 42 -66.75 -66.55 115.59
CA VAL A 42 -65.98 -65.29 115.71
C VAL A 42 -64.67 -65.40 114.94
N VAL A 43 -63.95 -66.51 115.04
CA VAL A 43 -62.70 -66.74 114.29
C VAL A 43 -62.96 -66.81 112.78
N LEU A 44 -64.01 -67.51 112.34
CA LEU A 44 -64.36 -67.61 110.91
C LEU A 44 -64.79 -66.25 110.34
N SER A 45 -65.55 -65.46 111.09
CA SER A 45 -65.96 -64.12 110.70
C SER A 45 -64.77 -63.15 110.64
N GLN A 46 -63.83 -63.26 111.59
CA GLN A 46 -62.57 -62.51 111.54
C GLN A 46 -61.73 -62.89 110.31
N GLU A 47 -61.73 -64.17 109.91
CA GLU A 47 -60.95 -64.63 108.77
C GLU A 47 -61.59 -64.27 107.42
N VAL A 48 -62.93 -64.30 107.30
CA VAL A 48 -63.64 -63.84 106.09
C VAL A 48 -63.57 -62.32 105.94
N ASN A 49 -63.82 -61.56 107.02
CA ASN A 49 -63.68 -60.10 106.99
C ASN A 49 -62.21 -59.66 106.76
N GLY A 50 -61.24 -60.42 107.29
CA GLY A 50 -59.82 -60.24 106.99
C GLY A 50 -59.49 -60.48 105.52
N ARG A 51 -60.06 -61.52 104.90
CA ARG A 51 -59.91 -61.77 103.46
C ARG A 51 -60.58 -60.69 102.62
N ASP A 52 -61.77 -60.21 102.99
CA ASP A 52 -62.48 -59.15 102.24
C ASP A 52 -61.77 -57.79 102.33
N THR A 53 -61.16 -57.46 103.48
CA THR A 53 -60.33 -56.26 103.63
C THR A 53 -59.02 -56.35 102.85
N VAL A 54 -58.42 -57.54 102.76
CA VAL A 54 -57.25 -57.79 101.91
C VAL A 54 -57.62 -57.72 100.42
N LEU A 55 -58.75 -58.29 100.01
CA LEU A 55 -59.24 -58.23 98.63
C LEU A 55 -59.60 -56.80 98.19
N THR A 56 -60.25 -56.02 99.05
CA THR A 56 -60.53 -54.60 98.76
C THR A 56 -59.26 -53.75 98.69
N ARG A 57 -58.27 -54.01 99.55
CA ARG A 57 -56.94 -53.37 99.48
C ARG A 57 -56.19 -53.75 98.20
N LEU A 58 -56.18 -55.03 97.83
CA LEU A 58 -55.55 -55.50 96.60
C LEU A 58 -56.25 -54.94 95.36
N ASN A 59 -57.59 -54.90 95.33
CA ASN A 59 -58.33 -54.27 94.23
C ASN A 59 -58.04 -52.78 94.11
N ARG A 60 -57.89 -52.07 95.23
CA ARG A 60 -57.48 -50.66 95.24
C ARG A 60 -56.04 -50.50 94.72
N GLN A 61 -55.10 -51.35 95.15
CA GLN A 61 -53.73 -51.35 94.63
C GLN A 61 -53.67 -51.70 93.14
N ILE A 62 -54.51 -52.64 92.67
CA ILE A 62 -54.64 -52.97 91.24
C ILE A 62 -55.19 -51.76 90.47
N ALA A 63 -56.19 -51.04 91.00
CA ALA A 63 -56.71 -49.83 90.38
C ALA A 63 -55.66 -48.71 90.32
N GLU A 64 -54.93 -48.46 91.41
CA GLU A 64 -53.84 -47.48 91.48
C GLU A 64 -52.68 -47.84 90.52
N LEU A 65 -52.30 -49.12 90.45
CA LEU A 65 -51.29 -49.61 89.50
C LEU A 65 -51.76 -49.54 88.05
N THR A 66 -53.05 -49.77 87.80
CA THR A 66 -53.65 -49.65 86.45
C THR A 66 -53.69 -48.19 86.01
N GLU A 67 -54.02 -47.27 86.91
CA GLU A 67 -53.97 -45.83 86.67
C GLU A 67 -52.54 -45.35 86.41
N LEU A 68 -51.57 -45.75 87.24
CA LEU A 68 -50.15 -45.46 87.02
C LEU A 68 -49.65 -46.05 85.70
N LEU A 69 -50.01 -47.28 85.37
CA LEU A 69 -49.64 -47.92 84.10
C LEU A 69 -50.26 -47.18 82.90
N SER A 70 -51.48 -46.68 83.03
CA SER A 70 -52.13 -45.87 81.99
C SER A 70 -51.47 -44.50 81.82
N LEU A 71 -51.04 -43.86 82.92
CA LEU A 71 -50.28 -42.60 82.92
C LEU A 71 -48.89 -42.80 82.28
N GLU A 72 -48.23 -43.91 82.60
CA GLU A 72 -46.92 -44.25 82.03
C GLU A 72 -47.03 -44.59 80.54
N LYS A 73 -48.05 -45.36 80.13
CA LYS A 73 -48.34 -45.61 78.70
C LYS A 73 -48.65 -44.33 77.94
N THR A 74 -49.41 -43.39 78.54
CA THR A 74 -49.72 -42.11 77.88
C THR A 74 -48.51 -41.18 77.82
N LYS A 75 -47.63 -41.15 78.83
CA LYS A 75 -46.33 -40.45 78.76
C LYS A 75 -45.40 -41.06 77.71
N GLY A 76 -45.33 -42.39 77.64
CA GLY A 76 -44.58 -43.10 76.59
C GLY A 76 -45.09 -42.73 75.20
N SER A 77 -46.40 -42.80 74.98
CA SER A 77 -47.04 -42.40 73.72
C SER A 77 -46.80 -40.92 73.36
N LYS A 78 -46.82 -40.00 74.35
CA LYS A 78 -46.48 -38.58 74.12
C LYS A 78 -45.01 -38.40 73.74
N SER A 79 -44.10 -39.10 74.42
CA SER A 79 -42.66 -39.03 74.12
C SER A 79 -42.37 -39.60 72.73
N ASP A 80 -43.03 -40.69 72.34
CA ASP A 80 -42.94 -41.27 70.99
C ASP A 80 -43.44 -40.28 69.93
N ALA A 81 -44.54 -39.56 70.21
CA ALA A 81 -45.05 -38.52 69.34
C ALA A 81 -44.09 -37.32 69.23
N GLU A 82 -43.48 -36.89 70.33
CA GLU A 82 -42.45 -35.83 70.35
C GLU A 82 -41.19 -36.26 69.58
N ILE A 83 -40.71 -37.48 69.77
CA ILE A 83 -39.58 -38.04 69.01
C ILE A 83 -39.92 -38.12 67.52
N GLY A 84 -41.15 -38.51 67.17
CA GLY A 84 -41.62 -38.50 65.79
C GLY A 84 -41.62 -37.10 65.18
N ALA A 85 -42.11 -36.09 65.91
CA ALA A 85 -42.12 -34.69 65.47
C ALA A 85 -40.71 -34.11 65.35
N LEU A 86 -39.81 -34.42 66.30
CA LEU A 86 -38.41 -34.01 66.25
C LEU A 86 -37.66 -34.66 65.09
N ARG A 87 -37.91 -35.95 64.82
CA ARG A 87 -37.36 -36.65 63.63
C ARG A 87 -37.83 -35.99 62.34
N ALA A 88 -39.12 -35.72 62.20
CA ALA A 88 -39.67 -35.02 61.03
C ALA A 88 -39.05 -33.62 60.86
N THR A 89 -38.88 -32.87 61.94
CA THR A 89 -38.25 -31.53 61.91
C THR A 89 -36.77 -31.62 61.53
N LEU A 90 -36.04 -32.62 62.03
CA LEU A 90 -34.63 -32.85 61.68
C LEU A 90 -34.48 -33.23 60.21
N ASP A 91 -35.36 -34.08 59.69
CA ASP A 91 -35.35 -34.49 58.27
C ASP A 91 -35.68 -33.29 57.37
N GLN A 92 -36.63 -32.43 57.77
CA GLN A 92 -36.92 -31.18 57.08
C GLN A 92 -35.72 -30.22 57.09
N ALA A 93 -35.07 -30.02 58.25
CA ALA A 93 -33.90 -29.16 58.36
C ALA A 93 -32.71 -29.68 57.52
N LYS A 94 -32.51 -31.01 57.44
CA LYS A 94 -31.51 -31.63 56.55
C LYS A 94 -31.84 -31.42 55.08
N ALA A 95 -33.12 -31.51 54.69
CA ALA A 95 -33.56 -31.23 53.34
C ALA A 95 -33.31 -29.76 52.96
N ASP A 96 -33.62 -28.83 53.88
CA ASP A 96 -33.37 -27.40 53.70
C ASP A 96 -31.87 -27.09 53.62
N GLN A 97 -31.04 -27.70 54.48
CA GLN A 97 -29.58 -27.60 54.41
C GLN A 97 -29.05 -28.08 53.05
N THR A 98 -29.55 -29.22 52.55
CA THR A 98 -29.14 -29.76 51.25
C THR A 98 -29.55 -28.82 50.12
N LYS A 99 -30.75 -28.26 50.18
CA LYS A 99 -31.25 -27.29 49.19
C LYS A 99 -30.43 -25.99 49.20
N LEU A 100 -30.10 -25.47 50.38
CA LEU A 100 -29.21 -24.30 50.55
C LEU A 100 -27.81 -24.58 50.00
N GLN A 101 -27.23 -25.74 50.30
CA GLN A 101 -25.93 -26.15 49.77
C GLN A 101 -25.95 -26.21 48.23
N GLN A 102 -26.99 -26.81 47.64
CA GLN A 102 -27.15 -26.85 46.18
C GLN A 102 -27.30 -25.45 45.57
N GLN A 103 -28.02 -24.53 46.22
CA GLN A 103 -28.14 -23.15 45.76
C GLN A 103 -26.80 -22.39 45.86
N MET A 104 -26.01 -22.61 46.92
CA MET A 104 -24.68 -22.03 47.07
C MET A 104 -23.70 -22.56 46.01
N ASP A 105 -23.71 -23.86 45.74
CA ASP A 105 -22.86 -24.48 44.73
C ASP A 105 -23.23 -23.97 43.31
N ALA A 106 -24.54 -23.86 43.02
CA ALA A 106 -25.03 -23.29 41.78
C ALA A 106 -24.65 -21.79 41.64
N GLY A 107 -24.79 -21.02 42.73
CA GLY A 107 -24.39 -19.61 42.79
C GLY A 107 -22.89 -19.42 42.59
N GLY A 108 -22.06 -20.25 43.22
CA GLY A 108 -20.60 -20.26 43.05
C GLY A 108 -20.19 -20.62 41.62
N GLY A 109 -20.86 -21.60 41.01
CA GLY A 109 -20.69 -21.93 39.60
C GLY A 109 -21.02 -20.77 38.65
N ALA A 110 -22.12 -20.06 38.92
CA ALA A 110 -22.52 -18.88 38.16
C ALA A 110 -21.52 -17.71 38.33
N ALA A 111 -21.03 -17.46 39.55
CA ALA A 111 -20.02 -16.44 39.83
C ALA A 111 -18.71 -16.74 39.08
N ASN A 112 -18.22 -17.98 39.13
CA ASN A 112 -17.02 -18.41 38.41
C ASN A 112 -17.19 -18.31 36.88
N ALA A 113 -18.40 -18.53 36.36
CA ALA A 113 -18.69 -18.34 34.94
C ALA A 113 -18.71 -16.85 34.55
N ALA A 114 -19.27 -15.99 35.40
CA ALA A 114 -19.28 -14.54 35.20
C ALA A 114 -17.86 -13.96 35.24
N GLU A 115 -17.03 -14.40 36.19
CA GLU A 115 -15.64 -13.95 36.32
C GLU A 115 -14.78 -14.35 35.11
N ARG A 116 -14.95 -15.58 34.60
CA ARG A 116 -14.32 -16.00 33.33
C ARG A 116 -14.77 -15.16 32.14
N ARG A 117 -16.06 -14.84 32.02
CA ARG A 117 -16.57 -13.96 30.96
C ARG A 117 -16.02 -12.53 31.08
N ALA A 118 -15.94 -11.99 32.30
CA ALA A 118 -15.35 -10.68 32.55
C ALA A 118 -13.88 -10.64 32.12
N GLY A 119 -13.09 -11.66 32.48
CA GLY A 119 -11.68 -11.77 32.05
C GLY A 119 -11.52 -11.89 30.53
N GLN A 120 -12.40 -12.64 29.86
CA GLN A 120 -12.42 -12.74 28.40
C GLN A 120 -12.77 -11.41 27.72
N LEU A 121 -13.79 -10.70 28.23
CA LEU A 121 -14.19 -9.39 27.71
C LEU A 121 -13.10 -8.34 27.94
N GLN A 122 -12.42 -8.36 29.10
CA GLN A 122 -11.29 -7.47 29.36
C GLN A 122 -10.15 -7.73 28.38
N SER A 123 -9.79 -9.00 28.16
CA SER A 123 -8.74 -9.38 27.20
C SER A 123 -9.10 -8.94 25.77
N ALA A 124 -10.37 -9.05 25.38
CA ALA A 124 -10.85 -8.58 24.08
C ALA A 124 -10.79 -7.05 23.96
N LEU A 125 -11.12 -6.32 25.02
CA LEU A 125 -11.03 -4.85 25.06
C LEU A 125 -9.58 -4.38 24.96
N ASP A 126 -8.67 -5.04 25.67
CA ASP A 126 -7.23 -4.74 25.64
C ASP A 126 -6.66 -4.98 24.23
N ALA A 127 -7.04 -6.10 23.60
CA ALA A 127 -6.69 -6.39 22.21
C ALA A 127 -7.22 -5.33 21.23
N GLN A 128 -8.49 -4.96 21.36
CA GLN A 128 -9.12 -3.92 20.53
C GLN A 128 -8.43 -2.55 20.72
N THR A 129 -8.05 -2.21 21.95
CA THR A 129 -7.36 -0.96 22.27
C THR A 129 -5.96 -0.95 21.64
N ALA A 130 -5.24 -2.08 21.71
CA ALA A 130 -3.94 -2.24 21.08
C ALA A 130 -4.03 -2.13 19.55
N ASP A 131 -5.03 -2.76 18.93
CA ASP A 131 -5.27 -2.68 17.48
C ASP A 131 -5.63 -1.25 17.05
N THR A 132 -6.47 -0.57 17.83
CA THR A 132 -6.83 0.84 17.57
C THR A 132 -5.59 1.74 17.67
N SER A 133 -4.75 1.55 18.70
CA SER A 133 -3.49 2.29 18.82
C SER A 133 -2.57 2.06 17.63
N ARG A 134 -2.45 0.82 17.14
CA ARG A 134 -1.67 0.48 15.95
C ARG A 134 -2.23 1.16 14.70
N ALA A 135 -3.55 1.18 14.53
CA ALA A 135 -4.22 1.85 13.42
C ALA A 135 -3.97 3.37 13.43
N LEU A 136 -4.01 4.02 14.60
CA LEU A 136 -3.69 5.45 14.74
C LEU A 136 -2.25 5.75 14.33
N THR A 137 -1.27 4.96 14.80
CA THR A 137 0.13 5.12 14.36
C THR A 137 0.30 4.91 12.86
N GLN A 138 -0.46 4.01 12.24
CA GLN A 138 -0.44 3.80 10.80
C GLN A 138 -1.01 5.01 10.05
N ILE A 139 -2.12 5.58 10.53
CA ILE A 139 -2.71 6.80 9.97
C ILE A 139 -1.74 7.98 10.05
N ASP A 140 -1.06 8.15 11.18
CA ASP A 140 -0.06 9.21 11.34
C ASP A 140 1.11 9.05 10.37
N SER A 141 1.63 7.83 10.21
CA SER A 141 2.68 7.53 9.23
C SER A 141 2.21 7.82 7.79
N LEU A 142 0.99 7.42 7.43
CA LEU A 142 0.42 7.69 6.11
C LEU A 142 0.22 9.20 5.88
N ASN A 143 -0.23 9.95 6.90
CA ASN A 143 -0.36 11.40 6.83
C ASN A 143 1.00 12.08 6.61
N GLN A 144 2.05 11.62 7.28
CA GLN A 144 3.41 12.11 7.06
C GLN A 144 3.90 11.81 5.63
N GLN A 145 3.63 10.60 5.11
CA GLN A 145 3.95 10.22 3.74
C GLN A 145 3.19 11.08 2.71
N ILE A 146 1.89 11.31 2.91
CA ILE A 146 1.08 12.18 2.05
C ILE A 146 1.63 13.62 2.06
N ALA A 147 2.02 14.13 3.22
CA ALA A 147 2.62 15.46 3.33
C ALA A 147 3.98 15.55 2.63
N ALA A 148 4.78 14.48 2.63
CA ALA A 148 6.03 14.40 1.89
C ALA A 148 5.81 14.34 0.37
N LEU A 149 4.85 13.52 -0.08
CA LEU A 149 4.48 13.42 -1.50
C LEU A 149 3.93 14.75 -2.04
N ARG A 150 3.11 15.47 -1.25
CA ARG A 150 2.63 16.82 -1.62
C ARG A 150 3.77 17.82 -1.79
N ARG A 151 4.78 17.77 -0.92
CA ARG A 151 5.98 18.61 -1.05
C ARG A 151 6.80 18.25 -2.29
N GLN A 152 6.93 16.96 -2.61
CA GLN A 152 7.60 16.51 -3.83
C GLN A 152 6.85 16.96 -5.09
N LEU A 153 5.52 16.82 -5.12
CA LEU A 153 4.69 17.29 -6.24
C LEU A 153 4.84 18.79 -6.47
N ALA A 154 4.78 19.60 -5.41
CA ALA A 154 4.97 21.05 -5.51
C ALA A 154 6.37 21.43 -6.03
N ALA A 155 7.41 20.69 -5.64
CA ALA A 155 8.76 20.90 -6.15
C ALA A 155 8.88 20.53 -7.64
N ILE A 156 8.25 19.44 -8.07
CA ILE A 156 8.23 19.02 -9.48
C ILE A 156 7.46 20.03 -10.33
N GLU A 157 6.31 20.51 -9.86
CA GLU A 157 5.51 21.52 -10.56
C GLU A 157 6.30 22.83 -10.74
N SER A 158 6.97 23.29 -9.69
CA SER A 158 7.85 24.47 -9.78
C SER A 158 9.03 24.27 -10.73
N ALA A 159 9.63 23.08 -10.74
CA ALA A 159 10.71 22.75 -11.66
C ALA A 159 10.23 22.67 -13.12
N LEU A 160 9.03 22.11 -13.36
CA LEU A 160 8.40 22.05 -14.67
C LEU A 160 8.11 23.46 -15.19
N GLN A 161 7.47 24.31 -14.40
CA GLN A 161 7.17 25.70 -14.77
C GLN A 161 8.45 26.49 -15.09
N ALA A 162 9.51 26.30 -14.31
CA ALA A 162 10.80 26.93 -14.58
C ALA A 162 11.43 26.42 -15.89
N SER A 163 11.26 25.13 -16.22
CA SER A 163 11.73 24.56 -17.49
C SER A 163 10.95 25.09 -18.69
N GLU A 164 9.62 25.12 -18.60
CA GLU A 164 8.74 25.66 -19.66
C GLU A 164 9.06 27.14 -19.94
N THR A 165 9.28 27.93 -18.90
CA THR A 165 9.67 29.34 -19.05
C THR A 165 11.02 29.47 -19.78
N ARG A 166 12.00 28.64 -19.44
CA ARG A 166 13.32 28.63 -20.12
C ARG A 166 13.21 28.22 -21.58
N GLU A 167 12.35 27.25 -21.89
CA GLU A 167 12.11 26.81 -23.27
C GLU A 167 11.48 27.93 -24.09
N GLN A 168 10.47 28.62 -23.53
CA GLN A 168 9.83 29.76 -24.17
C GLN A 168 10.84 30.90 -24.45
N ASP A 169 11.69 31.22 -23.47
CA ASP A 169 12.75 32.22 -23.62
C ASP A 169 13.77 31.80 -24.68
N ALA A 170 14.20 30.54 -24.68
CA ALA A 170 15.13 30.01 -25.67
C ALA A 170 14.53 30.06 -27.08
N GLN A 171 13.27 29.70 -27.25
CA GLN A 171 12.57 29.74 -28.53
C GLN A 171 12.41 31.18 -29.04
N SER A 172 12.10 32.14 -28.16
CA SER A 172 12.08 33.56 -28.50
C SER A 172 13.45 34.06 -28.98
N ARG A 173 14.54 33.68 -28.28
CA ARG A 173 15.91 34.03 -28.67
C ARG A 173 16.29 33.43 -30.02
N ILE A 174 15.93 32.17 -30.27
CA ILE A 174 16.19 31.52 -31.56
C ILE A 174 15.46 32.24 -32.69
N ALA A 175 14.20 32.64 -32.48
CA ALA A 175 13.43 33.40 -33.46
C ALA A 175 14.05 34.79 -33.74
N ASP A 176 14.47 35.52 -32.69
CA ASP A 176 15.15 36.81 -32.82
C ASP A 176 16.49 36.68 -33.55
N LEU A 177 17.32 35.70 -33.18
CA LEU A 177 18.60 35.42 -33.84
C LEU A 177 18.41 35.03 -35.31
N GLY A 178 17.41 34.19 -35.61
CA GLY A 178 17.08 33.81 -36.98
C GLY A 178 16.67 35.02 -37.83
N SER A 179 15.85 35.92 -37.28
CA SER A 179 15.46 37.16 -37.96
C SER A 179 16.67 38.06 -38.23
N ARG A 180 17.52 38.30 -37.23
CA ARG A 180 18.74 39.11 -37.37
C ARG A 180 19.70 38.54 -38.40
N LEU A 181 19.90 37.22 -38.39
CA LEU A 181 20.77 36.54 -39.35
C LEU A 181 20.24 36.67 -40.77
N ASN A 182 18.93 36.49 -40.97
CA ASN A 182 18.31 36.66 -42.28
C ASN A 182 18.46 38.10 -42.80
N VAL A 183 18.28 39.10 -41.94
CA VAL A 183 18.48 40.51 -42.29
C VAL A 183 19.94 40.79 -42.65
N ALA A 184 20.89 40.31 -41.84
CA ALA A 184 22.32 40.49 -42.09
C ALA A 184 22.76 39.81 -43.39
N LEU A 185 22.26 38.61 -43.67
CA LEU A 185 22.53 37.89 -44.91
C LEU A 185 21.96 38.64 -46.13
N ALA A 186 20.72 39.12 -46.04
CA ALA A 186 20.09 39.91 -47.10
C ALA A 186 20.88 41.19 -47.40
N GLN A 187 21.36 41.89 -46.36
CA GLN A 187 22.22 43.06 -46.51
C GLN A 187 23.52 42.72 -47.24
N LYS A 188 24.21 41.64 -46.84
CA LYS A 188 25.45 41.22 -47.50
C LYS A 188 25.25 40.79 -48.95
N VAL A 189 24.18 40.06 -49.26
CA VAL A 189 23.84 39.69 -50.65
C VAL A 189 23.54 40.92 -51.49
N GLN A 190 22.80 41.90 -50.95
CA GLN A 190 22.53 43.15 -51.64
C GLN A 190 23.80 43.99 -51.86
N GLU A 191 24.69 44.03 -50.88
CA GLU A 191 26.00 44.69 -50.96
C GLU A 191 26.83 44.09 -52.11
N LEU A 192 26.95 42.76 -52.14
CA LEU A 192 27.65 42.02 -53.21
C LEU A 192 27.03 42.28 -54.58
N ALA A 193 25.69 42.24 -54.68
CA ALA A 193 24.99 42.47 -55.94
C ALA A 193 25.23 43.90 -56.47
N ARG A 194 25.23 44.91 -55.60
CA ARG A 194 25.51 46.30 -55.97
C ARG A 194 26.94 46.45 -56.50
N TYR A 195 27.94 45.95 -55.79
CA TYR A 195 29.32 46.01 -56.26
C TYR A 195 29.51 45.30 -57.59
N ARG A 196 28.89 44.12 -57.75
CA ARG A 196 28.90 43.41 -59.03
C ARG A 196 28.35 44.27 -60.16
N SER A 197 27.23 44.95 -59.96
CA SER A 197 26.64 45.85 -60.97
C SER A 197 27.49 47.08 -61.28
N ASP A 198 28.00 47.78 -60.26
CA ASP A 198 28.86 48.96 -60.44
C ASP A 198 30.17 48.58 -61.15
N PHE A 199 30.72 47.42 -60.81
CA PHE A 199 31.89 46.82 -61.45
C PHE A 199 31.63 46.53 -62.94
N PHE A 200 30.55 45.81 -63.27
CA PHE A 200 30.23 45.47 -64.65
C PHE A 200 29.94 46.69 -65.51
N GLY A 201 29.34 47.74 -64.93
CA GLY A 201 29.16 49.04 -65.60
C GLY A 201 30.50 49.63 -66.05
N ARG A 202 31.45 49.80 -65.13
CA ARG A 202 32.77 50.37 -65.44
C ARG A 202 33.55 49.54 -66.45
N LEU A 203 33.53 48.22 -66.29
CA LEU A 203 34.24 47.33 -67.22
C LEU A 203 33.60 47.35 -68.62
N ARG A 204 32.27 47.50 -68.69
CA ARG A 204 31.54 47.72 -69.95
C ARG A 204 31.88 49.07 -70.58
N ASP A 205 32.03 50.14 -69.82
CA ASP A 205 32.39 51.46 -70.38
C ASP A 205 33.78 51.44 -71.02
N ILE A 206 34.72 50.67 -70.45
CA ILE A 206 36.09 50.55 -70.95
C ILE A 206 36.19 49.59 -72.15
N LEU A 207 35.44 48.48 -72.14
CA LEU A 207 35.58 47.39 -73.14
C LEU A 207 34.45 47.32 -74.18
N GLY A 208 33.32 48.00 -73.97
CA GLY A 208 32.05 47.76 -74.68
C GLY A 208 31.95 48.35 -76.10
N ASN A 209 32.81 49.29 -76.48
CA ASN A 209 32.77 49.94 -77.80
C ASN A 209 33.57 49.22 -78.90
N ARG A 210 33.81 47.91 -78.75
CA ARG A 210 34.70 47.14 -79.65
C ARG A 210 33.97 46.00 -80.35
N PRO A 211 34.20 45.79 -81.66
CA PRO A 211 33.54 44.73 -82.42
C PRO A 211 33.97 43.32 -82.00
N ASP A 212 35.17 43.17 -81.42
CA ASP A 212 35.78 41.86 -81.09
C ASP A 212 35.42 41.35 -79.68
N ILE A 213 34.70 42.16 -78.89
CA ILE A 213 34.29 41.83 -77.52
C ILE A 213 32.77 41.75 -77.48
N ARG A 214 32.22 40.61 -77.04
CA ARG A 214 30.78 40.43 -76.86
C ARG A 214 30.45 40.34 -75.37
N ILE A 215 29.47 41.12 -74.94
CA ILE A 215 28.95 41.07 -73.58
C ILE A 215 27.73 40.15 -73.56
N VAL A 216 27.81 39.06 -72.79
CA VAL A 216 26.70 38.11 -72.59
C VAL A 216 26.40 38.02 -71.10
N GLY A 217 25.33 38.69 -70.66
CA GLY A 217 25.02 38.80 -69.23
C GLY A 217 26.15 39.53 -68.48
N ASP A 218 26.83 38.80 -67.61
CA ASP A 218 27.93 39.24 -66.76
C ASP A 218 29.30 38.72 -67.23
N ARG A 219 29.40 38.31 -68.50
CA ARG A 219 30.63 37.75 -69.09
C ARG A 219 31.13 38.58 -70.26
N PHE A 220 32.44 38.77 -70.29
CA PHE A 220 33.14 39.34 -71.44
C PHE A 220 33.69 38.20 -72.28
N VAL A 221 33.17 38.05 -73.49
CA VAL A 221 33.52 36.97 -74.41
C VAL A 221 34.46 37.53 -75.47
N PHE A 222 35.65 36.95 -75.56
CA PHE A 222 36.69 37.28 -76.54
C PHE A 222 36.91 36.10 -77.47
N GLN A 223 37.05 36.36 -78.77
CA GLN A 223 37.38 35.31 -79.74
C GLN A 223 38.82 34.81 -79.50
N SER A 224 39.02 33.50 -79.47
CA SER A 224 40.34 32.91 -79.15
C SER A 224 41.42 33.29 -80.15
N GLU A 225 41.08 33.56 -81.42
CA GLU A 225 42.02 33.95 -82.48
C GLU A 225 42.69 35.30 -82.24
N VAL A 226 42.07 36.16 -81.43
CA VAL A 226 42.66 37.45 -81.02
C VAL A 226 43.90 37.20 -80.16
N PHE A 227 43.87 36.14 -79.34
CA PHE A 227 44.90 35.87 -78.35
C PHE A 227 45.85 34.74 -78.73
N PHE A 228 45.40 33.79 -79.56
CA PHE A 228 46.11 32.54 -79.79
C PHE A 228 46.05 32.12 -81.25
N ASP A 229 47.12 31.52 -81.73
CA ASP A 229 47.08 30.80 -83.00
C ASP A 229 46.32 29.45 -82.87
N PRO A 230 45.81 28.90 -83.99
CA PRO A 230 45.09 27.63 -83.98
C PRO A 230 45.89 26.50 -83.31
N GLY A 231 45.27 25.81 -82.35
CA GLY A 231 45.90 24.71 -81.60
C GLY A 231 47.00 25.11 -80.61
N GLN A 232 47.29 26.41 -80.46
CA GLN A 232 48.30 26.92 -79.53
C GLN A 232 47.67 27.62 -78.32
N ALA A 233 48.43 27.71 -77.23
CA ALA A 233 48.06 28.44 -76.01
C ALA A 233 49.08 29.51 -75.62
N ASP A 234 50.05 29.80 -76.49
CA ASP A 234 51.01 30.87 -76.30
C ASP A 234 50.38 32.18 -76.78
N LEU A 235 50.39 33.22 -75.94
CA LEU A 235 49.73 34.49 -76.22
C LEU A 235 50.43 35.25 -77.34
N LYS A 236 49.63 35.74 -78.29
CA LYS A 236 50.09 36.56 -79.40
C LYS A 236 50.39 37.99 -78.94
N PRO A 237 51.46 38.63 -79.46
CA PRO A 237 51.74 40.04 -79.19
C PRO A 237 50.57 40.97 -79.54
N GLU A 238 49.80 40.63 -80.57
CA GLU A 238 48.66 41.45 -81.02
C GLU A 238 47.47 41.40 -80.04
N GLY A 239 47.35 40.34 -79.24
CA GLY A 239 46.29 40.16 -78.25
C GLY A 239 46.61 40.76 -76.87
N MET A 240 47.89 41.00 -76.58
CA MET A 240 48.37 41.56 -75.31
C MET A 240 47.74 42.94 -74.97
N PRO A 241 47.65 43.91 -75.92
CA PRO A 241 47.03 45.21 -75.65
C PRO A 241 45.57 45.16 -75.18
N GLU A 242 44.84 44.10 -75.53
CA GLU A 242 43.47 43.91 -75.05
C GLU A 242 43.44 43.41 -73.60
N LEU A 243 44.35 42.48 -73.26
CA LEU A 243 44.52 42.03 -71.88
C LEU A 243 45.07 43.13 -70.97
N ASP A 244 45.87 44.07 -71.49
CA ASP A 244 46.35 45.23 -70.74
C ASP A 244 45.22 46.16 -70.31
N LYS A 245 44.20 46.32 -71.16
CA LYS A 245 42.99 47.11 -70.83
C LYS A 245 42.17 46.44 -69.77
N VAL A 246 41.97 45.12 -69.87
CA VAL A 246 41.33 44.32 -68.82
C VAL A 246 42.12 44.49 -67.53
N ALA A 247 43.44 44.32 -67.55
CA ALA A 247 44.28 44.43 -66.37
C ALA A 247 44.19 45.83 -65.72
N THR A 248 44.18 46.89 -66.53
CA THR A 248 44.04 48.27 -66.05
C THR A 248 42.69 48.51 -65.39
N ALA A 249 41.59 48.14 -66.07
CA ALA A 249 40.25 48.23 -65.52
C ALA A 249 40.12 47.43 -64.20
N MET A 250 40.70 46.22 -64.16
CA MET A 250 40.71 45.40 -62.95
C MET A 250 41.44 46.07 -61.81
N ARG A 251 42.65 46.62 -62.02
CA ARG A 251 43.39 47.31 -60.94
C ARG A 251 42.63 48.51 -60.38
N GLU A 252 41.95 49.28 -61.23
CA GLU A 252 41.13 50.41 -60.78
C GLU A 252 39.97 49.95 -59.90
N ILE A 253 39.26 48.90 -60.30
CA ILE A 253 38.07 48.46 -59.58
C ILE A 253 38.41 47.63 -58.33
N ILE A 254 39.50 46.85 -58.34
CA ILE A 254 39.99 46.09 -57.17
C ILE A 254 40.14 46.99 -55.94
N SER A 255 40.65 48.22 -56.14
CA SER A 255 40.82 49.19 -55.05
C SER A 255 39.50 49.62 -54.38
N SER A 256 38.37 49.43 -55.05
CA SER A 256 37.03 49.79 -54.56
C SER A 256 36.27 48.62 -53.95
N ILE A 257 36.78 47.39 -54.04
CA ILE A 257 36.13 46.20 -53.46
C ILE A 257 36.68 45.98 -52.04
N PRO A 258 35.83 45.97 -51.00
CA PRO A 258 36.23 45.66 -49.64
C PRO A 258 36.95 44.31 -49.51
N PRO A 259 37.98 44.20 -48.65
CA PRO A 259 38.76 42.97 -48.49
C PRO A 259 37.99 41.82 -47.81
N ASP A 260 36.86 42.09 -47.15
CA ASP A 260 36.00 41.09 -46.52
C ASP A 260 35.07 40.37 -47.52
N ILE A 261 35.05 40.81 -48.78
CA ILE A 261 34.27 40.18 -49.84
C ILE A 261 35.10 39.09 -50.53
N PRO A 262 34.69 37.81 -50.46
CA PRO A 262 35.31 36.76 -51.24
C PRO A 262 34.93 36.91 -52.72
N TRP A 263 35.90 37.22 -53.58
CA TRP A 263 35.68 37.33 -55.01
C TRP A 263 36.91 36.85 -55.80
N VAL A 264 36.68 36.38 -57.02
CA VAL A 264 37.71 36.01 -57.99
C VAL A 264 37.29 36.39 -59.42
N LEU A 265 38.25 36.87 -60.22
CA LEU A 265 38.14 36.96 -61.67
C LEU A 265 38.43 35.59 -62.26
N ARG A 266 37.40 34.97 -62.79
CA ARG A 266 37.48 33.68 -63.47
C ARG A 266 37.66 33.86 -64.98
N VAL A 267 38.69 33.24 -65.52
CA VAL A 267 38.98 33.14 -66.94
C VAL A 267 38.61 31.74 -67.41
N ASP A 268 37.61 31.66 -68.28
CA ASP A 268 37.05 30.42 -68.81
C ASP A 268 37.55 30.22 -70.25
N GLY A 269 38.28 29.13 -70.49
CA GLY A 269 38.73 28.74 -71.82
C GLY A 269 37.76 27.76 -72.48
N HIS A 270 37.48 27.97 -73.77
CA HIS A 270 36.63 27.08 -74.56
C HIS A 270 37.23 26.74 -75.93
N THR A 271 36.87 25.58 -76.46
CA THR A 271 37.21 25.13 -77.82
C THR A 271 35.94 24.91 -78.65
N ASP A 272 36.12 24.70 -79.95
CA ASP A 272 35.07 24.09 -80.77
C ASP A 272 35.08 22.56 -80.62
N LYS A 273 34.09 21.90 -81.24
CA LYS A 273 33.88 20.45 -81.15
C LYS A 273 34.81 19.62 -82.05
N ARG A 274 35.69 20.25 -82.83
CA ARG A 274 36.59 19.50 -83.71
C ARG A 274 37.69 18.86 -82.84
N PRO A 275 37.95 17.56 -83.03
CA PRO A 275 39.00 16.90 -82.28
C PRO A 275 40.37 17.47 -82.66
N LEU A 276 41.24 17.62 -81.67
CA LEU A 276 42.66 17.84 -81.91
C LEU A 276 43.27 16.58 -82.52
N SER A 277 44.36 16.71 -83.26
CA SER A 277 45.05 15.56 -83.89
C SER A 277 45.60 14.55 -82.88
N GLY A 278 45.65 14.89 -81.58
CA GLY A 278 46.19 14.08 -80.50
C GLY A 278 47.72 13.95 -80.49
N THR A 279 48.39 14.41 -81.55
CA THR A 279 49.84 14.33 -81.77
C THR A 279 50.58 15.65 -81.53
N GLY A 280 49.85 16.73 -81.20
CA GLY A 280 50.41 18.05 -80.90
C GLY A 280 50.72 18.27 -79.41
N LYS A 281 51.06 19.51 -79.04
CA LYS A 281 51.36 19.92 -77.65
C LYS A 281 50.21 19.65 -76.65
N PHE A 282 48.98 19.59 -77.13
CA PHE A 282 47.78 19.31 -76.32
C PHE A 282 47.08 18.06 -76.85
N ALA A 283 46.79 17.11 -75.96
CA ALA A 283 46.16 15.84 -76.31
C ALA A 283 44.64 15.98 -76.47
N THR A 284 44.00 16.82 -75.64
CA THR A 284 42.54 17.02 -75.64
C THR A 284 42.15 18.50 -75.66
N ASN A 285 40.90 18.76 -76.05
CA ASN A 285 40.31 20.09 -75.99
C ASN A 285 40.19 20.63 -74.55
N TRP A 286 40.12 19.75 -73.54
CA TRP A 286 40.25 20.12 -72.13
C TRP A 286 41.64 20.71 -71.84
N ASP A 287 42.70 20.05 -72.29
CA ASP A 287 44.08 20.52 -72.07
C ASP A 287 44.32 21.87 -72.75
N LEU A 288 43.86 22.01 -74.00
CA LEU A 288 44.02 23.26 -74.76
C LEU A 288 43.25 24.42 -74.13
N SER A 289 41.99 24.20 -73.75
CA SER A 289 41.17 25.25 -73.12
C SER A 289 41.72 25.68 -71.75
N ALA A 290 42.12 24.73 -70.91
CA ALA A 290 42.73 25.01 -69.62
C ALA A 290 44.07 25.75 -69.78
N ALA A 291 44.93 25.31 -70.70
CA ALA A 291 46.20 25.97 -70.97
C ALA A 291 46.03 27.41 -71.44
N ARG A 292 45.05 27.68 -72.32
CA ARG A 292 44.73 29.05 -72.76
C ARG A 292 44.23 29.93 -71.63
N ALA A 293 43.32 29.42 -70.79
CA ALA A 293 42.84 30.14 -69.62
C ALA A 293 43.98 30.47 -68.64
N ILE A 294 44.87 29.50 -68.38
CA ILE A 294 46.07 29.70 -67.54
C ILE A 294 47.01 30.74 -68.15
N ALA A 295 47.22 30.72 -69.47
CA ALA A 295 48.08 31.70 -70.14
C ALA A 295 47.57 33.14 -69.95
N VAL A 296 46.26 33.35 -70.12
CA VAL A 296 45.63 34.64 -69.84
C VAL A 296 45.76 35.02 -68.37
N VAL A 297 45.50 34.12 -67.43
CA VAL A 297 45.66 34.37 -65.99
C VAL A 297 47.09 34.76 -65.64
N ARG A 298 48.10 34.03 -66.14
CA ARG A 298 49.51 34.34 -65.91
C ARG A 298 49.89 35.69 -66.50
N TYR A 299 49.35 36.04 -67.65
CA TYR A 299 49.57 37.35 -68.24
C TYR A 299 48.96 38.46 -67.37
N LEU A 300 47.70 38.32 -66.95
CA LEU A 300 47.05 39.28 -66.06
C LEU A 300 47.79 39.42 -64.72
N GLN A 301 48.30 38.31 -64.17
CA GLN A 301 49.16 38.32 -62.98
C GLN A 301 50.45 39.12 -63.23
N SER A 302 51.10 38.94 -64.39
CA SER A 302 52.29 39.72 -64.75
C SER A 302 52.00 41.22 -64.92
N GLN A 303 50.75 41.58 -65.24
CA GLN A 303 50.26 42.96 -65.26
C GLN A 303 49.89 43.49 -63.86
N GLY A 304 50.18 42.75 -62.78
CA GLY A 304 50.02 43.20 -61.40
C GLY A 304 48.64 42.91 -60.79
N LEU A 305 47.85 42.01 -61.37
CA LEU A 305 46.64 41.52 -60.70
C LEU A 305 47.02 40.53 -59.58
N PRO A 306 46.44 40.65 -58.38
CA PRO A 306 46.75 39.75 -57.27
C PRO A 306 46.35 38.31 -57.61
N PRO A 307 47.27 37.32 -57.50
CA PRO A 307 47.00 35.94 -57.89
C PRO A 307 45.87 35.27 -57.09
N GLU A 308 45.66 35.69 -55.84
CA GLU A 308 44.56 35.21 -55.00
C GLU A 308 43.17 35.54 -55.57
N HIS A 309 43.07 36.51 -56.47
CA HIS A 309 41.84 36.89 -57.14
C HIS A 309 41.73 36.38 -58.57
N LEU A 310 42.65 35.50 -59.02
CA LEU A 310 42.63 34.95 -60.37
C LEU A 310 42.32 33.46 -60.36
N LEU A 311 41.38 33.04 -61.20
CA LEU A 311 41.03 31.63 -61.38
C LEU A 311 41.00 31.30 -62.87
N ALA A 312 41.65 30.21 -63.28
CA ALA A 312 41.57 29.67 -64.63
C ALA A 312 40.72 28.40 -64.65
N ALA A 313 39.78 28.30 -65.60
CA ALA A 313 39.00 27.11 -65.84
C ALA A 313 39.00 26.77 -67.33
N GLY A 314 39.26 25.51 -67.69
CA GLY A 314 39.02 25.01 -69.05
C GLY A 314 37.68 24.29 -69.10
N PHE A 315 36.92 24.44 -70.18
CA PHE A 315 35.64 23.74 -70.39
C PHE A 315 35.63 22.86 -71.65
N GLY A 316 36.71 22.86 -72.43
CA GLY A 316 36.77 22.20 -73.73
C GLY A 316 35.61 22.62 -74.64
N GLU A 317 35.07 21.64 -75.35
CA GLU A 317 33.93 21.80 -76.27
C GLU A 317 32.55 21.71 -75.59
N PHE A 318 32.50 21.40 -74.28
CA PHE A 318 31.28 20.97 -73.59
C PHE A 318 30.34 22.11 -73.16
N GLN A 319 30.70 23.35 -73.47
CA GLN A 319 29.84 24.53 -73.29
C GLN A 319 29.84 25.37 -74.57
N PRO A 320 29.20 24.91 -75.67
CA PRO A 320 29.12 25.68 -76.91
C PRO A 320 28.17 26.86 -76.78
N LEU A 321 28.54 28.02 -77.34
CA LEU A 321 27.63 29.17 -77.53
C LEU A 321 26.78 29.05 -78.79
N ASP A 322 27.27 28.28 -79.76
CA ASP A 322 26.61 28.04 -81.05
C ASP A 322 26.64 26.54 -81.33
N LEU A 323 25.48 25.94 -81.53
CA LEU A 323 25.36 24.50 -81.80
C LEU A 323 25.53 24.16 -83.28
N GLY A 324 25.74 25.16 -84.14
CA GLY A 324 25.94 24.99 -85.58
C GLY A 324 27.28 24.35 -85.95
N ASP A 325 27.34 23.88 -87.19
CA ASP A 325 28.47 23.12 -87.75
C ASP A 325 29.23 23.91 -88.83
N THR A 326 29.17 25.24 -88.76
CA THR A 326 29.86 26.15 -89.68
C THR A 326 31.16 26.67 -89.07
N GLU A 327 32.08 27.20 -89.89
CA GLU A 327 33.33 27.79 -89.37
C GLU A 327 33.04 29.00 -88.48
N GLU A 328 31.98 29.75 -88.75
CA GLU A 328 31.50 30.85 -87.90
C GLU A 328 31.05 30.35 -86.53
N ALA A 329 30.31 29.23 -86.48
CA ALA A 329 29.88 28.61 -85.22
C ALA A 329 31.10 28.09 -84.42
N PHE A 330 32.06 27.46 -85.10
CA PHE A 330 33.31 27.02 -84.48
C PHE A 330 34.12 28.20 -83.94
N LYS A 331 34.27 29.27 -84.71
CA LYS A 331 34.95 30.49 -84.28
C LYS A 331 34.29 31.12 -83.04
N ARG A 332 32.95 31.11 -82.98
CA ARG A 332 32.22 31.58 -81.79
C ARG A 332 32.43 30.71 -80.55
N ASN A 333 32.60 29.40 -80.73
CA ASN A 333 32.81 28.46 -79.63
C ASN A 333 34.26 28.50 -79.10
N ARG A 334 35.24 28.76 -79.98
CA ARG A 334 36.62 29.06 -79.59
C ARG A 334 36.71 30.45 -78.98
N ARG A 335 36.57 30.54 -77.67
CA ARG A 335 36.60 31.83 -76.96
C ARG A 335 37.27 31.75 -75.60
N ILE A 336 37.58 32.92 -75.07
CA ILE A 336 37.91 33.14 -73.67
C ILE A 336 36.80 33.99 -73.06
N GLU A 337 36.21 33.53 -71.96
CA GLU A 337 35.23 34.31 -71.19
C GLU A 337 35.85 34.80 -69.89
N LEU A 338 35.65 36.06 -69.55
CA LEU A 338 36.05 36.63 -68.26
C LEU A 338 34.79 36.95 -67.47
N LYS A 339 34.73 36.46 -66.23
CA LYS A 339 33.60 36.72 -65.31
C LYS A 339 34.05 36.87 -63.87
N LEU A 340 33.30 37.63 -63.10
CA LEU A 340 33.49 37.75 -61.66
C LEU A 340 32.63 36.72 -60.93
N THR A 341 33.19 36.02 -59.95
CA THR A 341 32.44 35.05 -59.13
C THR A 341 32.92 35.07 -57.69
N ASP A 342 32.09 34.52 -56.79
CA ASP A 342 32.50 34.21 -55.42
C ASP A 342 33.61 33.14 -55.44
N ARG A 343 34.47 33.17 -54.43
CA ARG A 343 35.63 32.29 -54.26
C ARG A 343 35.23 30.88 -53.84
#